data_AF-A0A7W7NY50-F1
#
_entry.id   AF-A0A7W7NY50-F1
#
_cell.length_a   1.000
_cell.length_b   1.000
_cell.length_c   1.000
_cell.angle_alpha   90.00
_cell.angle_beta   90.00
_cell.angle_gamma   90.00
#
_symmetry.space_group_name_H-M   'P 1'
#
loop_
_entity.id
_entity.type
_entity.pdbx_description
1 polymer ?
#
loop_
_entity_poly.entity_id
_entity_poly.type
_entity_poly.pdbx_seq_one_letter_code
_entity_poly.pdbx_strand_id
1 'polypeptide(L)'
;MIGPPAGVRVLLAAGITDMRKGFDGLAAMAQSLLHKNPFSGAVFAFRGKRGDLIKLLWWDSQGMVLHAKRLERGCFTWPTTAIGVAVLTPAQLSMLLEGVDWRAETKRRAGVCLVDESSSLAVLLCGAPPERRSSERQARAGPLLQALRAWLEVTLPKLSRKSDLAIAALRPLETARARPLSRQWPARDRQQCCRARAARRRSRP
;
A
#
# COMPACT_ATOMS: atom_id res chain seq x y z
N MET A 1 -27.12 -15.83 -9.60
CA MET A 1 -26.87 -14.39 -9.35
C MET A 1 -25.92 -13.91 -10.44
N ILE A 2 -26.30 -12.95 -11.29
CA ILE A 2 -25.40 -12.43 -12.34
C ILE A 2 -24.36 -11.56 -11.62
N GLY A 3 -23.17 -12.12 -11.42
CA GLY A 3 -22.01 -11.43 -10.88
C GLY A 3 -20.94 -11.27 -11.96
N PRO A 4 -19.97 -10.37 -11.76
CA PRO A 4 -18.82 -10.30 -12.65
C PRO A 4 -18.09 -11.66 -12.69
N PRO A 5 -17.42 -11.98 -13.81
CA PRO A 5 -16.76 -13.27 -13.98
C PRO A 5 -15.77 -13.57 -12.84
N ALA A 6 -15.57 -14.84 -12.53
CA ALA A 6 -14.61 -15.23 -11.49
C ALA A 6 -13.17 -15.01 -12.00
N GLY A 7 -12.28 -14.47 -11.15
CA GLY A 7 -10.86 -14.32 -11.47
C GLY A 7 -10.46 -13.06 -12.26
N VAL A 8 -11.39 -12.17 -12.61
CA VAL A 8 -11.05 -10.90 -13.26
C VAL A 8 -10.52 -9.85 -12.29
N ARG A 9 -9.60 -9.02 -12.81
CA ARG A 9 -9.07 -7.87 -12.07
C ARG A 9 -10.13 -6.79 -11.98
N VAL A 10 -10.43 -6.38 -10.75
CA VAL A 10 -11.37 -5.30 -10.46
C VAL A 10 -10.58 -4.01 -10.25
N LEU A 11 -10.89 -3.00 -11.05
CA LEU A 11 -10.23 -1.70 -11.04
C LEU A 11 -11.21 -0.66 -10.50
N LEU A 12 -10.92 -0.15 -9.31
CA LEU A 12 -11.65 0.94 -8.69
C LEU A 12 -11.09 2.28 -9.15
N ALA A 13 -11.94 3.11 -9.76
CA ALA A 13 -11.59 4.47 -10.09
C ALA A 13 -11.55 5.31 -8.81
N ALA A 14 -10.38 5.86 -8.45
CA ALA A 14 -10.31 6.77 -7.33
C ALA A 14 -11.02 8.09 -7.67
N GLY A 15 -11.70 8.66 -6.68
CA GLY A 15 -12.50 9.87 -6.85
C GLY A 15 -14.00 9.65 -7.00
N ILE A 16 -14.69 10.72 -7.41
CA ILE A 16 -16.15 10.80 -7.49
C ILE A 16 -16.56 10.79 -8.95
N THR A 17 -17.50 9.90 -9.27
CA THR A 17 -18.05 9.76 -10.62
C THR A 17 -19.47 10.30 -10.70
N ASP A 18 -19.78 11.01 -11.79
CA ASP A 18 -21.17 11.31 -12.13
C ASP A 18 -21.91 10.02 -12.53
N MET A 19 -22.84 9.61 -11.67
CA MET A 19 -23.63 8.40 -11.82
C MET A 19 -24.78 8.52 -12.81
N ARG A 20 -24.98 9.69 -13.43
CA ARG A 20 -25.92 9.86 -14.55
C ARG A 20 -25.40 9.24 -15.85
N LYS A 21 -24.10 9.00 -15.93
CA LYS A 21 -23.46 8.38 -17.11
C LYS A 21 -23.93 6.93 -17.29
N GLY A 22 -24.27 6.60 -18.53
CA GLY A 22 -24.56 5.24 -19.00
C GLY A 22 -23.28 4.49 -19.43
N PHE A 23 -23.42 3.51 -20.32
CA PHE A 23 -22.32 2.68 -20.82
C PHE A 23 -21.16 3.52 -21.39
N ASP A 24 -21.44 4.33 -22.42
CA ASP A 24 -20.39 5.07 -23.14
C ASP A 24 -19.70 6.11 -22.25
N GLY A 25 -20.46 6.79 -21.40
CA GLY A 25 -19.91 7.79 -20.48
C GLY A 25 -18.99 7.18 -19.42
N LEU A 26 -19.31 5.98 -18.93
CA LEU A 26 -18.45 5.24 -18.00
C LEU A 26 -17.24 4.61 -18.71
N ALA A 27 -17.43 4.10 -19.93
CA ALA A 27 -16.36 3.58 -20.77
C ALA A 27 -15.32 4.66 -21.11
N ALA A 28 -15.78 5.87 -21.44
CA ALA A 28 -14.91 7.03 -21.66
C ALA A 28 -14.12 7.38 -20.40
N MET A 29 -14.73 7.32 -19.21
CA MET A 29 -13.98 7.55 -17.97
C MET A 29 -13.00 6.43 -17.63
N ALA A 30 -13.29 5.18 -17.96
CA ALA A 30 -12.30 4.10 -17.82
C ALA A 30 -11.04 4.40 -18.63
N GLN A 31 -11.20 4.96 -19.83
CA GLN A 31 -10.08 5.38 -20.68
C GLN A 31 -9.37 6.62 -20.13
N SER A 32 -10.11 7.66 -19.78
CA SER A 32 -9.52 8.94 -19.34
C SER A 32 -8.91 8.88 -17.93
N LEU A 33 -9.54 8.20 -16.98
CA LEU A 33 -9.10 8.17 -15.58
C LEU A 33 -8.16 7.01 -15.27
N LEU A 34 -8.39 5.84 -15.87
CA LEU A 34 -7.63 4.62 -15.56
C LEU A 34 -6.61 4.29 -16.63
N HIS A 35 -6.67 4.95 -17.79
CA HIS A 35 -5.86 4.64 -18.96
C HIS A 35 -5.93 3.15 -19.33
N LYS A 36 -7.14 2.57 -19.22
CA LYS A 36 -7.42 1.18 -19.55
C LYS A 36 -8.47 1.07 -20.64
N ASN A 37 -8.32 0.05 -21.47
CA ASN A 37 -9.31 -0.30 -22.47
C ASN A 37 -10.56 -0.90 -21.78
N PRO A 38 -11.76 -0.31 -21.96
CA PRO A 38 -12.99 -0.80 -21.34
C PRO A 38 -13.43 -2.18 -21.88
N PHE A 39 -12.93 -2.59 -23.04
CA PHE A 39 -13.22 -3.89 -23.67
C PHE A 39 -12.25 -5.00 -23.27
N SER A 40 -11.30 -4.72 -22.37
CA SER A 40 -10.26 -5.68 -21.96
C SER A 40 -10.74 -6.83 -21.05
N GLY A 41 -12.04 -6.91 -20.77
CA GLY A 41 -12.62 -7.90 -19.83
C GLY A 41 -12.37 -7.58 -18.35
N ALA A 42 -11.68 -6.48 -18.03
CA ALA A 42 -11.56 -6.01 -16.65
C ALA A 42 -12.88 -5.41 -16.14
N VAL A 43 -13.08 -5.49 -14.81
CA VAL A 43 -14.25 -4.90 -14.16
C VAL A 43 -13.89 -3.53 -13.63
N PHE A 44 -14.58 -2.49 -14.09
CA PHE A 44 -14.36 -1.12 -13.70
C PHE A 44 -15.44 -0.70 -12.70
N ALA A 45 -15.03 -0.31 -11.50
CA ALA A 45 -15.93 0.12 -10.44
C ALA A 45 -15.88 1.63 -10.23
N PHE A 46 -17.05 2.25 -10.21
CA PHE A 46 -17.24 3.68 -10.04
C PHE A 46 -18.16 3.96 -8.85
N ARG A 47 -17.89 5.04 -8.10
CA ARG A 47 -18.70 5.48 -6.96
C ARG A 47 -19.26 6.88 -7.15
N GLY A 48 -20.52 7.08 -6.77
CA GLY A 48 -21.18 8.38 -6.80
C GLY A 48 -20.76 9.30 -5.65
N LYS A 49 -21.05 10.60 -5.77
CA LYS A 49 -20.73 11.63 -4.75
C LYS A 49 -21.30 11.32 -3.36
N ARG A 50 -22.56 10.84 -3.34
CA ARG A 50 -23.26 10.45 -2.10
C ARG A 50 -22.69 9.17 -1.49
N GLY A 51 -22.04 8.33 -2.30
CA GLY A 51 -21.40 7.11 -1.86
C GLY A 51 -22.32 5.92 -1.57
N ASP A 52 -23.64 6.07 -1.73
CA ASP A 52 -24.65 5.01 -1.60
C ASP A 52 -24.83 4.19 -2.89
N LEU A 53 -24.32 4.69 -4.03
CA LEU A 53 -24.44 4.06 -5.34
C LEU A 53 -23.07 3.70 -5.93
N ILE A 54 -22.96 2.45 -6.38
CA ILE A 54 -21.83 1.94 -7.15
C ILE A 54 -22.31 1.43 -8.51
N LYS A 55 -21.49 1.64 -9.54
CA LYS A 55 -21.67 1.05 -10.86
C LYS A 55 -20.43 0.25 -11.24
N LEU A 56 -20.63 -0.99 -11.67
CA LEU A 56 -19.60 -1.87 -12.23
C LEU A 56 -19.82 -1.99 -13.73
N LEU A 57 -18.79 -1.72 -14.53
CA LEU A 57 -18.79 -1.83 -15.98
C LEU A 57 -17.78 -2.90 -16.41
N TRP A 58 -18.18 -3.85 -17.24
CA TRP A 58 -17.26 -4.82 -17.86
C TRP A 58 -17.76 -5.28 -19.22
N TRP A 59 -16.87 -5.90 -20.00
CA TRP A 59 -17.19 -6.50 -21.28
C TRP A 59 -17.22 -8.03 -21.14
N ASP A 60 -18.33 -8.66 -21.52
CA ASP A 60 -18.56 -10.11 -21.40
C ASP A 60 -18.32 -10.86 -22.72
N SER A 61 -17.33 -10.42 -23.51
CA SER A 61 -17.03 -10.88 -24.88
C SER A 61 -18.10 -10.54 -25.94
N GLN A 62 -19.39 -10.59 -25.59
CA GLN A 62 -20.53 -10.32 -26.47
C GLN A 62 -21.04 -8.89 -26.35
N GLY A 63 -20.89 -8.27 -25.17
CA GLY A 63 -21.52 -7.00 -24.88
C GLY A 63 -20.97 -6.32 -23.63
N MET A 64 -21.28 -5.02 -23.53
CA MET A 64 -21.06 -4.22 -22.32
C MET A 64 -22.11 -4.59 -21.28
N VAL A 65 -21.67 -4.87 -20.06
CA VAL A 65 -22.55 -5.14 -18.92
C VAL A 65 -22.33 -4.06 -17.88
N LEU A 66 -23.45 -3.52 -17.39
CA LEU A 66 -23.50 -2.51 -16.34
C LEU A 66 -24.31 -3.03 -15.15
N HIS A 67 -23.65 -3.22 -14.02
CA HIS A 67 -24.29 -3.58 -12.77
C HIS A 67 -24.32 -2.37 -11.84
N ALA A 68 -25.52 -1.91 -11.48
CA ALA A 68 -25.71 -0.83 -10.53
C ALA A 68 -26.24 -1.39 -9.21
N LYS A 69 -25.59 -1.05 -8.09
CA LYS A 69 -26.06 -1.41 -6.75
C LYS A 69 -26.15 -0.19 -5.87
N ARG A 70 -27.31 -0.03 -5.22
CA ARG A 70 -27.56 1.01 -4.22
C ARG A 70 -27.68 0.38 -2.84
N LEU A 71 -27.06 0.99 -1.85
CA LEU A 71 -27.24 0.61 -0.45
C LEU A 71 -28.40 1.41 0.15
N GLU A 72 -29.31 0.70 0.82
CA GLU A 72 -30.41 1.34 1.58
C GLU A 72 -29.88 2.13 2.79
N ARG A 73 -28.79 1.64 3.40
CA ARG A 73 -28.13 2.28 4.55
C ARG A 73 -26.61 2.21 4.40
N GLY A 74 -25.95 3.31 4.75
CA GLY A 74 -24.49 3.42 4.72
C GLY A 74 -23.93 3.92 3.40
N CYS A 75 -22.62 3.76 3.23
CA CYS A 75 -21.87 4.22 2.07
C CYS A 75 -20.79 3.19 1.73
N PHE A 76 -20.50 3.02 0.44
CA PHE A 76 -19.38 2.22 -0.01
C PHE A 76 -18.05 2.83 0.44
N THR A 77 -17.19 2.01 1.02
CA THR A 77 -15.82 2.40 1.39
C THR A 77 -14.98 2.58 0.14
N TRP A 78 -14.36 3.76 -0.04
CA TRP A 78 -13.68 4.14 -1.29
C TRP A 78 -12.33 4.80 -1.05
N PRO A 79 -11.26 4.49 -1.84
CA PRO A 79 -9.94 5.14 -1.76
C PRO A 79 -10.08 6.66 -1.68
N THR A 80 -9.48 7.27 -0.66
CA THR A 80 -9.51 8.73 -0.44
C THR A 80 -8.56 9.47 -1.37
N THR A 81 -7.67 8.75 -2.07
CA THR A 81 -6.75 9.35 -3.03
C THR A 81 -7.54 10.02 -4.15
N ALA A 82 -7.23 11.28 -4.45
CA ALA A 82 -7.93 12.04 -5.48
C ALA A 82 -7.70 11.50 -6.89
N ILE A 83 -6.54 10.85 -7.13
CA ILE A 83 -6.12 10.32 -8.42
C ILE A 83 -5.47 8.96 -8.18
N GLY A 84 -5.94 7.92 -8.87
CA GLY A 84 -5.35 6.59 -8.78
C GLY A 84 -6.33 5.46 -9.10
N VAL A 85 -5.79 4.25 -9.16
CA VAL A 85 -6.58 3.02 -9.38
C VAL A 85 -6.31 2.08 -8.21
N ALA A 86 -7.38 1.59 -7.58
CA ALA A 86 -7.26 0.51 -6.59
C ALA A 86 -7.60 -0.82 -7.25
N VAL A 87 -6.74 -1.82 -7.11
CA VAL A 87 -7.00 -3.16 -7.62
C VAL A 87 -7.62 -4.00 -6.50
N LEU A 88 -8.76 -4.62 -6.77
CA LEU A 88 -9.46 -5.49 -5.81
C LEU A 88 -9.41 -6.94 -6.29
N THR A 89 -9.28 -7.83 -5.31
CA THR A 89 -9.52 -9.27 -5.48
C THR A 89 -11.03 -9.56 -5.53
N PRO A 90 -11.46 -10.70 -6.09
CA PRO A 90 -12.87 -11.08 -6.13
C PRO A 90 -13.53 -11.08 -4.74
N ALA A 91 -12.83 -11.57 -3.72
CA ALA A 91 -13.32 -11.54 -2.34
C ALA A 91 -13.53 -10.12 -1.82
N GLN A 92 -12.61 -9.20 -2.12
CA GLN A 92 -12.74 -7.79 -1.74
C GLN A 92 -13.88 -7.10 -2.49
N LEU A 93 -14.15 -7.50 -3.74
CA LEU A 93 -15.32 -7.02 -4.47
C LEU A 93 -16.62 -7.49 -3.81
N SER A 94 -16.71 -8.75 -3.37
CA SER A 94 -17.89 -9.23 -2.63
C SER A 94 -18.11 -8.43 -1.34
N MET A 95 -17.06 -8.22 -0.55
CA MET A 95 -17.11 -7.37 0.65
C MET A 95 -17.57 -5.94 0.32
N LEU A 96 -17.02 -5.35 -0.74
CA LEU A 96 -17.40 -4.02 -1.19
C LEU A 96 -18.88 -3.97 -1.56
N LEU A 97 -19.38 -4.95 -2.32
CA LEU A 97 -20.78 -5.03 -2.73
C LEU A 97 -21.72 -5.20 -1.53
N GLU A 98 -21.28 -5.85 -0.46
CA GLU A 98 -22.02 -5.96 0.80
C GLU A 98 -21.97 -4.68 1.65
N GLY A 99 -21.17 -3.68 1.25
CA GLY A 99 -20.97 -2.44 2.02
C GLY A 99 -19.98 -2.61 3.18
N VAL A 100 -19.25 -3.72 3.23
CA VAL A 100 -18.20 -3.99 4.22
C VAL A 100 -16.89 -3.30 3.82
N ASP A 101 -16.10 -2.86 4.79
CA ASP A 101 -14.78 -2.30 4.53
C ASP A 101 -13.80 -3.36 4.01
N TRP A 102 -13.58 -3.36 2.69
CA TRP A 102 -12.67 -4.26 1.98
C TRP A 102 -11.19 -3.96 2.23
N ARG A 103 -10.84 -2.80 2.79
CA ARG A 103 -9.44 -2.46 3.14
C ARG A 103 -8.96 -3.18 4.39
N ALA A 104 -9.88 -3.60 5.25
CA ALA A 104 -9.55 -4.36 6.45
C ALA A 104 -8.87 -5.70 6.08
N GLU A 105 -9.28 -6.30 4.95
CA GLU A 105 -8.63 -7.51 4.43
C GLU A 105 -7.19 -7.23 3.96
N THR A 106 -6.90 -6.04 3.41
CA THR A 106 -5.53 -5.65 3.08
C THR A 106 -4.63 -5.57 4.33
N LYS A 107 -5.17 -5.20 5.50
CA LYS A 107 -4.43 -5.23 6.76
C LYS A 107 -4.25 -6.65 7.32
N ARG A 108 -5.22 -7.54 7.12
CA ARG A 108 -5.09 -8.96 7.49
C ARG A 108 -4.10 -9.69 6.57
N ARG A 109 -4.12 -9.37 5.27
CA ARG A 109 -3.17 -9.85 4.25
C ARG A 109 -1.85 -9.10 4.19
N ALA A 110 -1.66 -8.00 4.92
CA ALA A 110 -0.32 -7.50 5.19
C ALA A 110 0.51 -8.50 6.04
N GLY A 111 -0.14 -9.54 6.59
CA GLY A 111 0.50 -10.74 7.12
C GLY A 111 0.56 -11.93 6.14
N VAL A 112 0.07 -11.80 4.91
CA VAL A 112 0.10 -12.84 3.86
C VAL A 112 0.79 -12.23 2.64
N CYS A 113 2.10 -12.41 2.58
CA CYS A 113 2.90 -12.18 1.38
C CYS A 113 2.29 -13.02 0.24
N LEU A 114 1.68 -12.36 -0.74
CA LEU A 114 1.42 -13.01 -2.03
C LEU A 114 2.78 -13.25 -2.68
N VAL A 115 2.96 -14.52 -3.01
CA VAL A 115 4.19 -15.18 -3.41
C VAL A 115 4.52 -14.76 -4.84
N ASP A 116 5.73 -14.27 -5.06
CA ASP A 116 6.39 -14.30 -6.35
C ASP A 116 7.64 -15.18 -6.16
N GLU A 117 7.84 -16.13 -7.07
CA GLU A 117 8.64 -17.36 -6.90
C GLU A 117 10.15 -17.12 -7.01
N SER A 118 10.68 -16.08 -6.35
CA SER A 118 12.11 -15.72 -6.40
C SER A 118 12.67 -15.18 -5.08
N SER A 119 12.05 -15.45 -3.94
CA SER A 119 12.58 -14.97 -2.65
C SER A 119 12.31 -15.94 -1.49
N SER A 120 13.07 -17.04 -1.48
CA SER A 120 13.10 -18.04 -0.40
C SER A 120 13.31 -17.45 1.02
N LEU A 121 13.90 -16.25 1.14
CA LEU A 121 14.13 -15.62 2.45
C LEU A 121 12.96 -14.78 3.01
N ALA A 122 11.96 -14.39 2.21
CA ALA A 122 10.84 -13.60 2.75
C ALA A 122 9.89 -14.45 3.61
N VAL A 123 9.83 -15.75 3.31
CA VAL A 123 8.99 -16.75 3.99
C VAL A 123 9.46 -17.00 5.44
N LEU A 124 10.75 -16.85 5.73
CA LEU A 124 11.33 -17.15 7.05
C LEU A 124 11.15 -16.03 8.10
N LEU A 125 10.85 -14.80 7.69
CA LEU A 125 10.79 -13.65 8.60
C LEU A 125 9.38 -13.26 9.06
N CYS A 126 8.34 -13.80 8.44
CA CYS A 126 6.95 -13.53 8.83
C CYS A 126 6.65 -14.22 10.17
N GLY A 127 6.60 -13.43 11.24
CA GLY A 127 6.44 -13.92 12.62
C GLY A 127 7.74 -14.01 13.43
N ALA A 128 8.89 -13.75 12.80
CA ALA A 128 10.18 -13.80 13.48
C ALA A 128 10.33 -12.67 14.52
N PRO A 129 10.96 -12.95 15.69
CA PRO A 129 11.23 -11.94 16.70
C PRO A 129 12.00 -10.74 16.10
N PRO A 130 11.83 -9.53 16.65
CA PRO A 130 12.38 -8.31 16.08
C PRO A 130 13.89 -8.38 15.83
N GLU A 131 14.62 -9.15 16.63
CA GLU A 131 16.07 -9.37 16.51
C GLU A 131 16.47 -10.08 15.22
N ARG A 132 15.78 -11.15 14.81
CA ARG A 132 16.06 -11.86 13.54
C ARG A 132 15.80 -10.96 12.33
N ARG A 133 14.72 -10.16 12.39
CA ARG A 133 14.40 -9.18 11.33
C ARG A 133 15.45 -8.07 11.24
N SER A 134 16.02 -7.63 12.36
CA SER A 134 17.11 -6.67 12.37
C SER A 134 18.40 -7.29 11.82
N SER A 135 18.76 -8.49 12.28
CA SER A 135 19.94 -9.24 11.81
C SER A 135 19.92 -9.45 10.30
N GLU A 136 18.80 -9.87 9.72
CA GLU A 136 18.70 -10.11 8.29
C GLU A 136 18.68 -8.81 7.47
N ARG A 137 18.08 -7.74 7.97
CA ARG A 137 18.23 -6.41 7.37
C ARG A 137 19.69 -5.96 7.39
N GLN A 138 20.38 -6.17 8.50
CA GLN A 138 21.80 -5.85 8.66
C GLN A 138 22.68 -6.68 7.71
N ALA A 139 22.40 -7.97 7.57
CA ALA A 139 23.15 -8.88 6.69
C ALA A 139 22.99 -8.53 5.21
N ARG A 140 21.80 -8.06 4.79
CA ARG A 140 21.55 -7.65 3.39
C ARG A 140 21.99 -6.22 3.08
N ALA A 141 21.65 -5.27 3.96
CA ALA A 141 21.94 -3.85 3.73
C ALA A 141 23.37 -3.47 4.14
N GLY A 142 23.98 -4.20 5.07
CA GLY A 142 25.33 -3.95 5.57
C GLY A 142 26.39 -3.92 4.48
N PRO A 143 26.51 -4.95 3.62
CA PRO A 143 27.48 -4.97 2.53
C PRO A 143 27.29 -3.82 1.55
N LEU A 144 26.05 -3.45 1.22
CA LEU A 144 25.75 -2.32 0.33
C LEU A 144 26.16 -0.97 0.94
N LEU A 145 25.86 -0.76 2.22
CA LEU A 145 26.27 0.45 2.93
C LEU A 145 27.79 0.52 3.12
N GLN A 146 28.46 -0.62 3.33
CA GLN A 146 29.93 -0.70 3.39
C GLN A 146 30.55 -0.42 2.02
N ALA A 147 30.01 -0.98 0.94
CA ALA A 147 30.47 -0.71 -0.42
C ALA A 147 30.30 0.77 -0.80
N LEU A 148 29.14 1.36 -0.47
CA LEU A 148 28.89 2.79 -0.68
C LEU A 148 29.86 3.65 0.13
N ARG A 149 30.13 3.29 1.39
CA ARG A 149 31.10 3.99 2.24
C ARG A 149 32.52 3.88 1.68
N ALA A 150 32.95 2.69 1.26
CA ALA A 150 34.27 2.49 0.67
C ALA A 150 34.45 3.30 -0.62
N TRP A 151 33.41 3.34 -1.48
CA TRP A 151 33.40 4.16 -2.67
C TRP A 151 33.49 5.66 -2.35
N LEU A 152 32.74 6.12 -1.34
CA LEU A 152 32.79 7.52 -0.89
C LEU A 152 34.17 7.90 -0.37
N GLU A 153 34.83 7.07 0.44
CA GLU A 153 36.19 7.34 0.96
C GLU A 153 37.23 7.49 -0.17
N VAL A 154 37.09 6.74 -1.27
CA VAL A 154 37.98 6.84 -2.44
C VAL A 154 37.64 8.04 -3.34
N THR A 155 36.36 8.40 -3.41
CA THR A 155 35.84 9.39 -4.36
C THR A 155 35.87 10.81 -3.80
N LEU A 156 35.61 10.99 -2.49
CA LEU A 156 35.57 12.29 -1.84
C LEU A 156 36.88 13.10 -1.94
N PRO A 157 38.08 12.50 -1.81
CA PRO A 157 39.34 13.23 -1.95
C PRO A 157 39.61 13.74 -3.38
N LYS A 158 38.98 13.11 -4.38
CA LYS A 158 39.13 13.46 -5.81
C LYS A 158 38.15 14.57 -6.24
N LEU A 159 37.14 14.85 -5.43
CA LEU A 159 36.14 15.87 -5.71
C LEU A 159 36.55 17.22 -5.12
N SER A 160 36.33 18.29 -5.89
CA SER A 160 36.50 19.65 -5.39
C SER A 160 35.59 19.89 -4.18
N ARG A 161 36.14 20.47 -3.11
CA ARG A 161 35.39 20.80 -1.87
C ARG A 161 34.22 21.77 -2.08
N LYS A 162 34.12 22.38 -3.25
CA LYS A 162 33.02 23.27 -3.65
C LYS A 162 31.88 22.55 -4.39
N SER A 163 31.98 21.25 -4.67
CA SER A 163 30.91 20.52 -5.35
C SER A 163 29.76 20.19 -4.38
N ASP A 164 28.52 20.31 -4.85
CA ASP A 164 27.32 20.04 -4.04
C ASP A 164 27.31 18.62 -3.46
N LEU A 165 27.87 17.66 -4.20
CA LEU A 165 28.04 16.27 -3.77
C LEU A 165 29.02 16.13 -2.60
N ALA A 166 30.14 16.86 -2.63
CA ALA A 166 31.10 16.89 -1.51
C ALA A 166 30.48 17.56 -0.28
N ILE A 167 29.74 18.66 -0.46
CA ILE A 167 29.06 19.38 0.63
C ILE A 167 27.97 18.51 1.28
N ALA A 168 27.15 17.83 0.47
CA ALA A 168 26.09 16.94 0.94
C ALA A 168 26.62 15.69 1.66
N ALA A 169 27.79 15.17 1.25
CA ALA A 169 28.39 13.98 1.85
C ALA A 169 29.24 14.28 3.11
N LEU A 170 29.86 15.45 3.22
CA LEU A 170 30.72 15.81 4.36
C LEU A 170 29.94 16.19 5.63
N ARG A 171 28.84 16.95 5.50
CA ARG A 171 28.03 17.42 6.66
C ARG A 171 27.46 16.28 7.54
N PRO A 172 26.99 15.15 6.97
CA PRO A 172 26.52 14.00 7.76
C PRO A 172 27.66 13.21 8.45
N LEU A 173 28.86 13.15 7.84
CA LEU A 173 29.98 12.39 8.40
C LEU A 173 30.64 13.09 9.58
N GLU A 174 30.73 14.43 9.54
CA GLU A 174 31.22 15.24 10.67
C GLU A 174 30.27 15.17 11.87
N THR A 175 28.96 15.19 11.63
CA THR A 175 27.93 15.03 12.68
C THR A 175 27.87 13.62 13.25
N ALA A 176 28.18 12.58 12.45
CA ALA A 176 28.26 11.20 12.92
C ALA A 176 29.51 10.93 13.79
N ARG A 177 30.65 11.58 13.52
CA ARG A 177 31.85 11.48 14.38
C ARG A 177 31.66 12.15 15.74
N ALA A 178 30.78 13.15 15.83
CA ALA A 178 30.50 13.89 17.08
C ALA A 178 29.49 13.19 18.03
N ARG A 179 28.89 12.06 17.64
CA ARG A 179 27.92 11.34 18.48
C ARG A 179 28.22 9.84 18.55
N PRO A 180 28.63 9.30 19.72
CA PRO A 180 28.75 7.86 19.90
C PRO A 180 27.41 7.17 19.62
N LEU A 181 27.42 6.15 18.76
CA LEU A 181 26.25 5.35 18.33
C LEU A 181 25.57 4.56 19.48
N SER A 182 26.07 4.63 20.71
CA SER A 182 25.52 3.92 21.87
C SER A 182 24.27 4.56 22.49
N ARG A 183 23.87 5.77 22.07
CA ARG A 183 22.70 6.47 22.65
C ARG A 183 21.46 6.55 21.78
N GLN A 184 21.36 5.79 20.68
CA GLN A 184 20.24 5.97 19.76
C GLN A 184 19.04 5.04 19.97
N TRP A 185 19.12 3.99 20.79
CA TRP A 185 17.90 3.23 21.11
C TRP A 185 18.07 2.42 22.40
N PRO A 186 17.59 2.89 23.57
CA PRO A 186 17.24 1.93 24.59
C PRO A 186 16.09 1.11 24.02
N ALA A 187 16.27 -0.21 23.92
CA ALA A 187 15.19 -1.15 23.66
C ALA A 187 14.13 -0.92 24.75
N ARG A 188 13.14 -0.07 24.45
CA ARG A 188 11.95 0.07 25.29
C ARG A 188 11.19 -1.24 25.12
N ASP A 189 11.48 -2.15 26.02
CA ASP A 189 10.84 -3.43 26.14
C ASP A 189 9.31 -3.20 26.16
N ARG A 190 8.62 -3.62 25.09
CA ARG A 190 7.19 -3.35 24.92
C ARG A 190 6.38 -3.91 26.10
N GLN A 191 6.90 -4.95 26.76
CA GLN A 191 6.28 -5.53 27.95
C GLN A 191 6.23 -4.54 29.13
N GLN A 192 7.26 -3.72 29.35
CA GLN A 192 7.26 -2.70 30.41
C GLN A 192 6.23 -1.58 30.14
N CYS A 193 6.09 -1.17 28.87
CA CYS A 193 5.13 -0.13 28.48
C CYS A 193 3.67 -0.59 28.60
N CYS A 194 3.40 -1.87 28.28
CA CYS A 194 2.08 -2.49 28.47
C CYS A 194 1.74 -2.66 29.95
N ARG A 195 2.68 -3.10 30.80
CA ARG A 195 2.47 -3.24 32.26
C ARG A 195 2.20 -1.88 32.92
N ALA A 196 2.95 -0.84 32.54
CA ALA A 196 2.73 0.52 33.07
C ALA A 196 1.36 1.12 32.68
N ARG A 197 0.83 0.80 31.49
CA ARG A 197 -0.51 1.23 31.06
C ARG A 197 -1.63 0.43 31.73
N ALA A 198 -1.41 -0.86 31.98
CA ALA A 198 -2.35 -1.71 32.71
C ALA A 198 -2.46 -1.30 34.19
N ALA A 199 -1.34 -0.94 34.84
CA ALA A 199 -1.32 -0.45 36.21
C ALA A 199 -2.09 0.87 36.37
N ARG A 200 -1.91 1.82 35.44
CA ARG A 200 -2.64 3.11 35.45
C ARG A 200 -4.15 3.00 35.21
N ARG A 201 -4.63 1.89 34.62
CA ARG A 201 -6.07 1.63 34.44
C ARG A 201 -6.74 1.06 35.69
N ARG A 202 -5.98 0.45 36.62
CA ARG A 202 -6.50 -0.12 37.87
C ARG A 202 -6.51 0.87 39.04
N SER A 203 -5.88 2.03 38.89
CA SER A 203 -5.72 3.04 39.94
C SER A 203 -6.45 4.36 39.65
N ARG A 204 -7.43 4.36 38.75
CA ARG A 204 -8.38 5.48 38.65
C ARG A 204 -9.61 5.11 39.49
N PRO A 205 -9.96 5.90 40.52
CA PRO A 205 -11.20 5.69 41.27
C PRO A 205 -12.42 5.84 40.36
#